data_AF-A0A7R9AT27-F1
#
_entry.id   AF-A0A7R9AT27-F1
#
_cell.length_a   1.000
_cell.length_b   1.000
_cell.length_c   1.000
_cell.angle_alpha   90.00
_cell.angle_beta   90.00
_cell.angle_gamma   90.00
#
_symmetry.space_group_name_H-M   'P 1'
#
loop_
_entity.id
_entity.type
_entity.pdbx_description
1 polymer ?
#
loop_
_entity_poly.entity_id
_entity_poly.type
_entity_poly.pdbx_seq_one_letter_code
_entity_poly.pdbx_strand_id
1 'polypeptide(L)'
;MRRNSCDWLRARHLTPVSVLRWFFGDRVNPHRAIMGYFVNQYAKDDSLYPKDPKKRAMVDQKLYFDIGTLYQRFLNYFVSINLMPIAWKGMKPDAEALEKLEEAVGFLNSYLEGQGWVAGEDISIADYAIAVTMSNIEVREQAD
;
A
#
# COMPACT_ATOMS: atom_id res chain seq x y z
N MET A 1 -19.59 -17.05 -9.40
CA MET A 1 -19.84 -17.98 -8.27
C MET A 1 -19.49 -17.28 -6.97
N ARG A 2 -20.43 -17.11 -6.04
CA ARG A 2 -20.14 -16.64 -4.68
C ARG A 2 -19.46 -17.77 -3.92
N ARG A 3 -18.19 -17.59 -3.54
CA ARG A 3 -17.45 -18.55 -2.70
C ARG A 3 -17.78 -18.23 -1.24
N ASN A 4 -18.26 -19.22 -0.50
CA ASN A 4 -18.74 -19.04 0.87
C ASN A 4 -17.57 -19.06 1.86
N SER A 5 -17.74 -18.35 2.98
CA SER A 5 -16.72 -18.15 4.01
C SER A 5 -16.19 -19.44 4.64
N CYS A 6 -16.90 -20.57 4.57
CA CYS A 6 -16.50 -21.84 5.20
C CYS A 6 -15.50 -22.68 4.38
N ASP A 7 -15.22 -22.32 3.12
CA ASP A 7 -14.31 -23.10 2.25
C ASP A 7 -12.81 -22.93 2.58
N TRP A 8 -12.45 -22.02 3.49
CA TRP A 8 -11.07 -21.80 3.91
C TRP A 8 -10.42 -23.04 4.57
N LEU A 9 -11.21 -23.92 5.20
CA LEU A 9 -10.73 -25.20 5.74
C LEU A 9 -10.09 -26.07 4.64
N ARG A 10 -10.62 -25.98 3.42
CA ARG A 10 -10.10 -26.65 2.23
C ARG A 10 -8.95 -25.90 1.57
N ALA A 11 -8.57 -24.72 2.06
CA ALA A 11 -7.43 -23.95 1.57
C ALA A 11 -6.25 -23.95 2.56
N ARG A 12 -6.35 -24.65 3.70
CA ARG A 12 -5.32 -24.67 4.76
C ARG A 12 -3.96 -25.22 4.34
N HIS A 13 -3.93 -26.03 3.28
CA HIS A 13 -2.70 -26.55 2.67
C HIS A 13 -2.09 -25.59 1.64
N LEU A 14 -2.78 -24.51 1.30
CA LEU A 14 -2.26 -23.45 0.45
C LEU A 14 -1.38 -22.51 1.28
N THR A 15 -0.36 -21.95 0.64
CA THR A 15 0.46 -20.91 1.28
C THR A 15 -0.41 -19.69 1.61
N PRO A 16 -0.02 -18.86 2.60
CA PRO A 16 -0.75 -17.63 2.91
C PRO A 16 -1.06 -16.80 1.66
N VAL A 17 -0.11 -16.71 0.72
CA VAL A 17 -0.28 -16.04 -0.58
C VAL A 17 -1.39 -16.66 -1.44
N SER A 18 -1.50 -17.99 -1.47
CA SER A 18 -2.52 -18.66 -2.28
C SER A 18 -3.91 -18.63 -1.63
N VAL A 19 -4.01 -18.56 -0.30
CA VAL A 19 -5.27 -18.26 0.41
C VAL A 19 -5.75 -16.85 0.09
N LEU A 20 -4.84 -15.88 0.09
CA LEU A 20 -5.15 -14.48 -0.23
C LEU A 20 -5.60 -14.31 -1.69
N ARG A 21 -4.91 -14.95 -2.63
CA ARG A 21 -5.32 -14.99 -4.04
C ARG A 21 -6.67 -15.69 -4.23
N TRP A 22 -6.99 -16.69 -3.42
CA TRP A 22 -8.27 -17.40 -3.46
C TRP A 22 -9.44 -16.54 -2.95
N PHE A 23 -9.22 -15.73 -1.90
CA PHE A 23 -10.21 -14.82 -1.32
C PHE A 23 -10.43 -13.55 -2.15
N PHE A 24 -9.36 -12.91 -2.61
CA PHE A 24 -9.42 -11.60 -3.27
C PHE A 24 -9.41 -11.68 -4.81
N GLY A 25 -9.11 -12.86 -5.37
CA GLY A 25 -8.92 -13.05 -6.82
C GLY A 25 -7.69 -12.31 -7.33
N ASP A 26 -7.57 -12.18 -8.66
CA ASP A 26 -6.49 -11.41 -9.32
C ASP A 26 -6.76 -9.89 -9.35
N ARG A 27 -7.56 -9.36 -8.40
CA ARG A 27 -7.94 -7.94 -8.39
C ARG A 27 -6.89 -7.07 -7.71
N VAL A 28 -6.79 -5.83 -8.20
CA VAL A 28 -5.85 -4.75 -7.85
C VAL A 28 -5.38 -4.77 -6.39
N ASN A 29 -4.05 -4.72 -6.22
CA ASN A 29 -3.27 -4.54 -5.00
C ASN A 29 -4.03 -4.72 -3.67
N PRO A 30 -4.38 -5.98 -3.31
CA PRO A 30 -5.27 -6.24 -2.18
C PRO A 30 -4.57 -6.07 -0.83
N HIS A 31 -3.27 -5.75 -0.78
CA HIS A 31 -2.47 -5.81 0.45
C HIS A 31 -3.07 -4.95 1.59
N ARG A 32 -3.66 -3.79 1.29
CA ARG A 32 -4.35 -2.94 2.28
C ARG A 32 -5.60 -3.61 2.87
N ALA A 33 -6.44 -4.17 2.00
CA ALA A 33 -7.64 -4.92 2.41
C ALA A 33 -7.28 -6.21 3.16
N ILE A 34 -6.20 -6.87 2.74
CA ILE A 34 -5.66 -8.07 3.38
C ILE A 34 -5.15 -7.76 4.79
N MET A 35 -4.36 -6.69 4.95
CA MET A 35 -3.90 -6.23 6.26
C MET A 35 -5.09 -5.92 7.18
N GLY A 36 -6.08 -5.18 6.68
CA GLY A 36 -7.32 -4.91 7.42
C GLY A 36 -8.05 -6.19 7.84
N TYR A 37 -8.17 -7.18 6.94
CA TYR A 37 -8.76 -8.49 7.27
C TYR A 37 -7.98 -9.22 8.36
N PHE A 38 -6.65 -9.29 8.23
CA PHE A 38 -5.82 -10.00 9.21
C PHE A 38 -5.90 -9.38 10.60
N VAL A 39 -5.83 -8.05 10.68
CA VAL A 39 -5.97 -7.37 11.98
C VAL A 39 -7.36 -7.60 12.56
N ASN A 40 -8.42 -7.42 11.77
CA ASN A 40 -9.79 -7.58 12.27
C ASN A 40 -10.12 -9.02 12.71
N GLN A 41 -9.48 -10.04 12.13
CA GLN A 41 -9.78 -11.45 12.43
C GLN A 41 -8.85 -12.07 13.48
N TYR A 42 -7.57 -11.70 13.47
CA TYR A 42 -6.54 -12.45 14.19
C TYR A 42 -5.72 -11.60 15.16
N ALA A 43 -5.82 -10.27 15.15
CA ALA A 43 -5.10 -9.46 16.12
C ALA A 43 -5.67 -9.66 17.53
N LYS A 44 -4.78 -9.60 18.52
CA LYS A 44 -5.13 -9.73 19.95
C LYS A 44 -5.82 -8.48 20.49
N ASP A 45 -5.53 -7.34 19.88
CA ASP A 45 -6.06 -6.02 20.19
C ASP A 45 -6.34 -5.27 18.88
N ASP A 46 -6.89 -4.06 18.99
CA ASP A 46 -7.20 -3.19 17.86
C ASP A 46 -6.16 -2.07 17.64
N SER A 47 -4.98 -2.15 18.25
CA SER A 47 -3.96 -1.08 18.17
C SER A 47 -3.57 -0.75 16.72
N LEU A 48 -3.30 -1.77 15.91
CA LEU A 48 -2.89 -1.62 14.51
C LEU A 48 -3.99 -1.12 13.58
N TYR A 49 -5.26 -1.33 13.95
CA TYR A 49 -6.41 -0.88 13.17
C TYR A 49 -7.61 -0.61 14.08
N PRO A 50 -7.63 0.56 14.75
CA PRO A 50 -8.58 0.86 15.83
C PRO A 50 -10.03 0.67 15.43
N LYS A 51 -10.89 0.26 16.36
CA LYS A 51 -12.34 0.19 16.12
C LYS A 51 -13.05 1.53 16.37
N ASP A 52 -12.41 2.44 17.12
CA ASP A 52 -12.91 3.81 17.28
C ASP A 52 -13.04 4.47 15.90
N PRO A 53 -14.23 4.97 15.52
CA PRO A 53 -14.46 5.49 14.18
C PRO A 53 -13.53 6.65 13.79
N LYS A 54 -13.18 7.52 14.75
CA LYS A 54 -12.33 8.68 14.47
C LYS A 54 -10.89 8.24 14.23
N LYS A 55 -10.33 7.38 15.08
CA LYS A 55 -8.99 6.83 14.88
C LYS A 55 -8.92 5.98 13.61
N ARG A 56 -9.94 5.16 13.33
CA ARG A 56 -10.02 4.36 12.10
C ARG A 56 -10.05 5.25 10.85
N ALA A 57 -10.81 6.34 10.87
CA ALA A 57 -10.86 7.27 9.74
C ALA A 57 -9.49 7.88 9.41
N MET A 58 -8.64 8.12 10.42
CA MET A 58 -7.27 8.60 10.19
C MET A 58 -6.42 7.53 9.50
N VAL A 59 -6.47 6.28 9.98
CA VAL A 59 -5.75 5.16 9.35
C VAL A 59 -6.24 4.92 7.91
N ASP A 60 -7.56 4.89 7.71
CA ASP A 60 -8.17 4.71 6.38
C ASP A 60 -7.78 5.86 5.43
N GLN A 61 -7.77 7.11 5.90
CA GLN A 61 -7.29 8.25 5.10
C GLN A 61 -5.87 8.00 4.58
N LYS A 62 -4.96 7.51 5.43
CA LYS A 62 -3.57 7.24 5.02
C LYS A 62 -3.46 6.05 4.07
N LEU A 63 -4.27 5.01 4.27
CA LEU A 63 -4.36 3.89 3.32
C LEU A 63 -4.88 4.34 1.94
N TYR A 64 -5.86 5.25 1.90
CA TYR A 64 -6.39 5.81 0.66
C TYR A 64 -5.39 6.76 -0.01
N PHE A 65 -4.66 7.55 0.77
CA PHE A 65 -3.54 8.35 0.27
C PHE A 65 -2.47 7.46 -0.36
N ASP A 66 -2.11 6.36 0.30
CA ASP A 66 -1.09 5.44 -0.20
C ASP A 66 -1.51 4.79 -1.54
N ILE A 67 -2.73 4.23 -1.64
CA ILE A 67 -3.19 3.63 -2.91
C ILE A 67 -3.48 4.65 -4.01
N GLY A 68 -4.10 5.77 -3.67
CA GLY A 68 -4.64 6.73 -4.64
C GLY A 68 -3.64 7.79 -5.08
N THR A 69 -2.63 8.06 -4.26
CA THR A 69 -1.67 9.14 -4.49
C THR A 69 -0.26 8.60 -4.54
N LEU A 70 0.28 8.13 -3.41
CA LEU A 70 1.71 7.81 -3.30
C LEU A 70 2.11 6.66 -4.23
N TYR A 71 1.49 5.49 -4.06
CA TYR A 71 1.79 4.30 -4.86
C TYR A 71 1.44 4.49 -6.33
N GLN A 72 0.35 5.21 -6.65
CA GLN A 72 -0.04 5.48 -8.03
C GLN A 72 0.99 6.38 -8.74
N ARG A 73 1.48 7.43 -8.07
CA ARG A 73 2.51 8.33 -8.63
C ARG A 73 3.85 7.61 -8.76
N PHE A 74 4.21 6.77 -7.78
CA PHE A 74 5.37 5.87 -7.88
C PHE A 74 5.26 4.96 -9.11
N LEU A 75 4.11 4.31 -9.31
CA LEU A 75 3.90 3.46 -10.48
C LEU A 75 4.02 4.22 -11.79
N ASN A 76 3.46 5.43 -11.89
CA ASN A 76 3.57 6.24 -13.10
C ASN A 76 5.04 6.57 -13.42
N TYR A 77 5.82 6.99 -12.42
CA TYR A 77 7.25 7.24 -12.59
C TYR A 77 8.01 5.94 -12.94
N PHE A 78 7.73 4.85 -12.22
CA PHE A 78 8.35 3.54 -12.47
C PHE A 78 8.09 3.00 -13.88
N VAL A 79 6.85 3.15 -14.38
CA VAL A 79 6.48 2.77 -15.75
C VAL A 79 7.21 3.65 -16.76
N SER A 80 7.32 4.96 -16.47
CA SER A 80 8.01 5.91 -17.34
C SER A 80 9.49 5.60 -17.51
N ILE A 81 10.18 5.20 -16.44
CA ILE A 81 11.62 4.91 -16.50
C ILE A 81 11.94 3.49 -16.99
N ASN A 82 11.10 2.50 -16.71
CA ASN A 82 11.39 1.10 -17.02
C ASN A 82 10.68 0.59 -18.27
N LEU A 83 9.39 0.89 -18.43
CA LEU A 83 8.58 0.26 -19.47
C LEU A 83 8.52 1.11 -20.75
N MET A 84 8.42 2.43 -20.62
CA MET A 84 8.36 3.33 -21.78
C MET A 84 9.62 3.26 -22.66
N PRO A 85 10.86 3.21 -22.16
CA PRO A 85 12.04 3.14 -23.03
C PRO A 85 12.15 1.80 -23.78
N ILE A 86 11.63 0.72 -23.18
CA ILE A 86 11.59 -0.62 -23.77
C ILE A 86 10.51 -0.70 -24.86
N ALA A 87 9.31 -0.19 -24.56
CA ALA A 87 8.17 -0.23 -25.48
C ALA A 87 8.27 0.81 -26.61
N TRP A 88 8.84 1.98 -26.30
CA TRP A 88 8.98 3.13 -27.19
C TRP A 88 10.42 3.63 -27.13
N LYS A 89 11.26 3.00 -27.98
CA LYS A 89 12.71 3.22 -28.11
C LYS A 89 13.16 4.65 -27.76
N GLY A 90 13.75 4.80 -26.58
CA GLY A 90 14.50 5.99 -26.20
C GLY A 90 13.66 7.19 -25.73
N MET A 91 12.38 6.99 -25.36
CA MET A 91 11.69 8.02 -24.57
C MET A 91 12.42 8.27 -23.25
N LYS A 92 12.59 9.54 -22.90
CA LYS A 92 13.20 9.96 -21.63
C LYS A 92 12.20 9.77 -20.49
N PRO A 93 12.70 9.57 -19.25
CA PRO A 93 11.89 9.69 -18.05
C PRO A 93 11.00 10.93 -18.07
N ASP A 94 9.75 10.75 -17.66
CA ASP A 94 8.77 11.82 -17.53
C ASP A 94 9.07 12.63 -16.27
N ALA A 95 9.60 13.84 -16.48
CA ALA A 95 9.92 14.77 -15.40
C ALA A 95 8.67 15.19 -14.60
N GLU A 96 7.50 15.26 -15.24
CA GLU A 96 6.24 15.58 -14.57
C GLU A 96 5.82 14.45 -13.62
N ALA A 97 6.09 13.20 -14.00
CA ALA A 97 5.83 12.05 -13.13
C ALA A 97 6.74 12.04 -11.89
N LEU A 98 8.00 12.46 -12.04
CA LEU A 98 8.92 12.62 -10.91
C LEU A 98 8.47 13.75 -9.97
N GLU A 99 8.17 14.93 -10.51
CA GLU A 99 7.71 16.08 -9.72
C GLU A 99 6.44 15.73 -8.91
N LYS A 100 5.50 15.00 -9.53
CA LYS A 100 4.31 14.51 -8.81
C LYS A 100 4.68 13.51 -7.73
N LEU A 101 5.65 12.62 -7.95
CA LEU A 101 6.09 11.69 -6.91
C LEU A 101 6.70 12.46 -5.73
N GLU A 102 7.57 13.43 -5.99
CA GLU A 102 8.17 14.30 -4.97
C GLU A 102 7.10 15.06 -4.18
N GLU A 103 6.07 15.61 -4.85
CA GLU A 103 4.94 16.25 -4.18
C GLU A 103 4.21 15.28 -3.23
N ALA A 104 4.02 14.01 -3.64
CA ALA A 104 3.38 13.02 -2.79
C ALA A 104 4.25 12.65 -1.57
N VAL A 105 5.56 12.56 -1.74
CA VAL A 105 6.50 12.38 -0.62
C VAL A 105 6.46 13.60 0.31
N GLY A 106 6.30 14.81 -0.24
CA GLY A 106 6.06 16.03 0.52
C GLY A 106 4.82 15.95 1.41
N PHE A 107 3.68 15.47 0.88
CA PHE A 107 2.48 15.24 1.69
C PHE A 107 2.70 14.21 2.80
N LEU A 108 3.46 13.15 2.52
CA LEU A 108 3.81 12.16 3.54
C LEU A 108 4.65 12.78 4.66
N ASN A 109 5.62 13.63 4.32
CA ASN A 109 6.43 14.35 5.31
C ASN A 109 5.54 15.21 6.22
N SER A 110 4.59 15.96 5.64
CA SER A 110 3.64 16.76 6.42
C SER A 110 2.71 15.93 7.31
N TYR A 111 2.45 14.66 6.98
CA TYR A 111 1.68 13.77 7.88
C TYR A 111 2.50 13.30 9.07
N LEU A 112 3.81 13.22 8.95
CA LEU A 112 4.73 12.81 10.02
C LEU A 112 5.14 13.99 10.91
N GLU A 113 4.91 15.23 10.49
CA GLU A 113 5.23 16.41 11.29
C GLU A 113 4.50 16.40 12.63
N GLY A 114 5.28 16.29 13.71
CA GLY A 114 4.76 16.30 15.08
C GLY A 114 4.00 15.03 15.49
N GLN A 115 4.13 13.94 14.75
CA GLN A 115 3.53 12.64 15.07
C GLN A 115 4.60 11.54 15.13
N GLY A 116 4.35 10.50 15.93
CA GLY A 116 5.23 9.32 15.97
C GLY A 116 5.13 8.43 14.73
N TRP A 117 3.95 8.37 14.12
CA TRP A 117 3.58 7.49 13.00
C TRP A 117 2.62 8.20 12.04
N VAL A 118 2.40 7.66 10.85
CA VAL A 118 1.67 8.36 9.77
C VAL A 118 0.21 8.68 10.09
N ALA A 119 -0.38 7.95 11.04
CA ALA A 119 -1.78 8.10 11.45
C ALA A 119 -1.96 8.58 12.90
N GLY A 120 -0.87 8.91 13.60
CA GLY A 120 -0.90 9.39 14.99
C GLY A 120 0.30 8.92 15.83
N GLU A 121 0.07 8.70 17.13
CA GLU A 121 1.12 8.30 18.09
C GLU A 121 1.43 6.81 18.09
N ASP A 122 0.51 5.98 17.60
CA ASP A 122 0.63 4.52 17.59
C ASP A 122 0.83 4.01 16.15
N ILE A 123 1.66 2.98 15.99
CA ILE A 123 1.88 2.32 14.71
C ILE A 123 0.59 1.64 14.21
N SER A 124 0.32 1.73 12.91
CA SER A 124 -0.90 1.22 12.28
C SER A 124 -0.62 0.45 10.99
N ILE A 125 -1.65 -0.19 10.43
CA ILE A 125 -1.56 -0.82 9.10
C ILE A 125 -1.23 0.17 7.97
N ALA A 126 -1.44 1.49 8.17
CA ALA A 126 -1.05 2.49 7.20
C ALA A 126 0.48 2.64 7.12
N ASP A 127 1.17 2.57 8.25
CA ASP A 127 2.64 2.64 8.31
C ASP A 127 3.27 1.49 7.52
N TYR A 128 2.77 0.27 7.70
CA TYR A 128 3.25 -0.88 6.94
C TYR A 128 3.00 -0.75 5.43
N ALA A 129 1.83 -0.23 5.03
CA ALA A 129 1.50 -0.03 3.62
C ALA A 129 2.46 0.98 2.97
N ILE A 130 2.64 2.14 3.62
CA ILE A 130 3.47 3.23 3.13
C ILE A 130 4.95 2.85 3.15
N ALA A 131 5.43 2.15 4.19
CA ALA A 131 6.82 1.73 4.30
C ALA A 131 7.23 0.81 3.12
N VAL A 132 6.33 -0.06 2.66
CA VAL A 132 6.58 -0.88 1.47
C VAL A 132 6.71 -0.02 0.21
N THR A 133 5.83 0.97 0.03
CA THR A 133 5.94 1.92 -1.09
C THR A 133 7.24 2.73 -1.02
N MET A 134 7.61 3.26 0.14
CA MET A 134 8.85 4.02 0.34
C MET A 134 10.11 3.17 0.09
N SER A 135 10.13 1.92 0.55
CA SER A 135 11.24 0.99 0.29
C SER A 135 11.45 0.76 -1.21
N ASN A 136 10.36 0.69 -1.99
CA ASN A 136 10.46 0.54 -3.44
C ASN A 136 10.99 1.81 -4.12
N ILE A 137 10.67 2.99 -3.59
CA ILE A 137 11.20 4.28 -4.07
C ILE A 137 12.71 4.35 -3.77
N GLU A 138 13.13 4.03 -2.55
CA GLU A 138 14.53 4.09 -2.12
C GLU A 138 15.43 3.14 -2.94
N VAL A 139 15.01 1.88 -3.12
CA VAL A 139 15.74 0.91 -3.95
C VAL A 139 15.93 1.44 -5.37
N ARG A 140 14.98 2.26 -5.86
CA ARG A 140 15.10 2.86 -7.19
C ARG A 140 16.08 4.03 -7.22
N GLU A 141 16.10 4.89 -6.21
CA GLU A 141 17.08 5.99 -6.11
C GLU A 141 18.52 5.46 -6.07
N GLN A 142 18.75 4.34 -5.38
CA GLN A 142 20.08 3.72 -5.28
C GLN A 142 20.56 3.06 -6.60
N ALA A 143 19.67 2.88 -7.57
CA ALA A 143 19.99 2.24 -8.85
C ALA A 143 20.38 3.24 -9.95
N ASP A 144 20.29 4.55 -9.69
CA ASP A 144 20.82 5.64 -10.54
C ASP A 144 22.22 6.08 -10.07
#